data_AF-T5LQ62-F1
#
_entry.id   AF-T5LQ62-F1
#
_cell.length_a   1.000
_cell.length_b   1.000
_cell.length_c   1.000
_cell.angle_alpha   90.00
_cell.angle_beta   90.00
_cell.angle_gamma   90.00
#
_symmetry.space_group_name_H-M   'P 1'
#
loop_
_entity.id
_entity.type
_entity.pdbx_description
1 polymer ?
#
loop_
_entity_poly.entity_id
_entity_poly.type
_entity_poly.pdbx_seq_one_letter_code
_entity_poly.pdbx_strand_id
1 'polypeptide(L)'
;MAEIYVEKAYYENGNVEMEIPFKDNIVHGIVKYYDENGNLESEMPYNIGELHGIARSYYKNGNLKMEIPFKNNKKQGMSKGYYESGKLQYEMPYKKDILQGIAKGYYENGNLKAKTPCKDDKAQGIARFYNKNGDMIMKVLYKDDEIQSITCTNGKQFTSEQLARIQHANNHIDEAIQIYNEL
;
A
#
# COMPACT_ATOMS: atom_id res chain seq x y z
N MET A 1 29.52 7.94 -27.46
CA MET A 1 28.34 8.04 -26.58
C MET A 1 27.86 6.62 -26.36
N ALA A 2 27.62 6.20 -25.13
CA ALA A 2 27.06 4.87 -24.87
C ALA A 2 25.59 4.83 -25.31
N GLU A 3 25.25 3.91 -26.21
CA GLU A 3 23.88 3.72 -26.70
C GLU A 3 23.05 2.94 -25.67
N ILE A 4 21.79 3.34 -25.51
CA ILE A 4 20.83 2.55 -24.73
C ILE A 4 20.23 1.51 -25.66
N TYR A 5 20.25 0.24 -25.27
CA TYR A 5 19.55 -0.85 -25.96
C TYR A 5 18.51 -1.48 -25.03
N VAL A 6 17.51 -2.17 -25.59
CA VAL A 6 16.42 -2.77 -24.82
C VAL A 6 16.38 -4.26 -25.10
N GLU A 7 16.50 -5.07 -24.06
CA GLU A 7 16.22 -6.50 -24.13
C GLU A 7 14.74 -6.75 -23.90
N LYS A 8 14.19 -7.75 -24.60
CA LYS A 8 12.78 -8.13 -24.50
C LYS A 8 12.67 -9.63 -24.27
N ALA A 9 11.78 -10.03 -23.36
CA ALA A 9 11.27 -11.39 -23.30
C ALA A 9 9.81 -11.41 -23.75
N TYR A 10 9.35 -12.57 -24.20
CA TYR A 10 8.04 -12.75 -24.80
C TYR A 10 7.37 -13.98 -24.22
N TYR A 11 6.05 -13.90 -24.06
CA TYR A 11 5.20 -15.04 -23.79
C TYR A 11 5.15 -16.00 -24.99
N GLU A 12 4.65 -17.23 -24.76
CA GLU A 12 4.47 -18.23 -25.82
C GLU A 12 3.57 -17.74 -26.97
N ASN A 13 2.63 -16.83 -26.67
CA ASN A 13 1.74 -16.23 -27.65
C ASN A 13 2.39 -15.10 -28.48
N GLY A 14 3.66 -14.77 -28.23
CA GLY A 14 4.43 -13.74 -28.93
C GLY A 14 4.26 -12.32 -28.38
N ASN A 15 3.41 -12.10 -27.38
CA ASN A 15 3.31 -10.80 -26.70
C ASN A 15 4.56 -10.56 -25.84
N VAL A 16 4.97 -9.29 -25.73
CA VAL A 16 6.10 -8.90 -24.88
C VAL A 16 5.73 -9.14 -23.43
N GLU A 17 6.58 -9.85 -22.70
CA GLU A 17 6.46 -10.09 -21.26
C GLU A 17 7.18 -8.99 -20.47
N MET A 18 8.37 -8.59 -20.93
CA MET A 18 9.14 -7.53 -20.29
C MET A 18 10.05 -6.79 -21.26
N GLU A 19 10.33 -5.53 -20.93
CA GLU A 19 11.32 -4.67 -21.59
C GLU A 19 12.33 -4.18 -20.56
N ILE A 20 13.62 -4.47 -20.77
CA ILE A 20 14.71 -4.09 -19.87
C ILE A 20 15.70 -3.20 -20.64
N PRO A 21 15.76 -1.90 -20.36
CA PRO A 21 16.73 -1.00 -20.97
C PRO A 21 18.09 -1.10 -20.28
N PHE A 22 19.14 -1.21 -21.07
CA PHE A 22 20.54 -1.27 -20.63
C PHE A 22 21.35 -0.11 -21.20
N LYS A 23 22.28 0.38 -20.39
CA LYS A 23 23.35 1.30 -20.78
C LYS A 23 24.66 0.73 -20.24
N ASP A 24 25.64 0.49 -21.11
CA ASP A 24 26.92 -0.11 -20.73
C ASP A 24 26.77 -1.45 -19.97
N ASN A 25 25.85 -2.32 -20.43
CA ASN A 25 25.46 -3.59 -19.80
C ASN A 25 24.88 -3.47 -18.37
N ILE A 26 24.48 -2.27 -17.95
CA ILE A 26 23.84 -2.01 -16.66
C ILE A 26 22.41 -1.52 -16.92
N VAL A 27 21.44 -2.02 -16.16
CA VAL A 27 20.04 -1.59 -16.29
C VAL A 27 19.93 -0.08 -16.06
N HIS A 28 19.38 0.64 -17.02
CA HIS A 28 19.24 2.09 -16.96
C HIS A 28 18.05 2.55 -17.81
N GLY A 29 17.07 3.16 -17.17
CA GLY A 29 15.79 3.51 -17.78
C GLY A 29 14.62 2.83 -17.07
N ILE A 30 13.49 2.72 -17.74
CA ILE A 30 12.27 2.14 -17.16
C ILE A 30 12.16 0.68 -17.59
N VAL A 31 12.29 -0.24 -16.63
CA VAL A 31 11.93 -1.64 -16.82
C VAL A 31 10.40 -1.74 -16.82
N LYS A 32 9.84 -2.48 -17.76
CA LYS A 32 8.39 -2.68 -17.88
C LYS A 32 8.06 -4.15 -17.91
N TYR A 33 6.95 -4.51 -17.26
CA TYR A 33 6.35 -5.84 -17.29
C TYR A 33 4.92 -5.74 -17.81
N TYR A 34 4.52 -6.72 -18.61
CA TYR A 34 3.21 -6.78 -19.23
C TYR A 34 2.57 -8.14 -18.95
N ASP A 35 1.24 -8.21 -18.97
CA ASP A 35 0.51 -9.48 -18.88
C ASP A 35 0.50 -10.22 -20.23
N GLU A 36 0.00 -11.45 -20.25
CA GLU A 36 -0.11 -12.26 -21.48
C GLU A 36 -0.96 -11.60 -22.58
N ASN A 37 -1.81 -10.62 -22.24
CA ASN A 37 -2.63 -9.87 -23.20
C ASN A 37 -1.93 -8.59 -23.69
N GLY A 38 -0.72 -8.30 -23.22
CA GLY A 38 0.05 -7.10 -23.55
C GLY A 38 -0.32 -5.86 -22.72
N ASN A 39 -1.11 -6.00 -21.66
CA ASN A 39 -1.42 -4.88 -20.76
C ASN A 39 -0.23 -4.61 -19.83
N LEU A 40 0.14 -3.35 -19.64
CA LEU A 40 1.22 -2.97 -18.72
C LEU A 40 0.84 -3.32 -17.28
N GLU A 41 1.62 -4.18 -16.63
CA GLU A 41 1.42 -4.56 -15.23
C GLU A 41 2.24 -3.70 -14.28
N SER A 42 3.47 -3.33 -14.66
CA SER A 42 4.32 -2.47 -13.85
C SER A 42 5.42 -1.76 -14.62
N GLU A 43 5.86 -0.64 -14.05
CA GLU A 43 7.02 0.12 -14.51
C GLU A 43 7.94 0.44 -13.33
N MET A 44 9.24 0.24 -13.54
CA MET A 44 10.27 0.33 -12.51
C MET A 44 11.44 1.18 -13.03
N PRO A 45 11.61 2.41 -12.53
CA PRO A 45 12.69 3.28 -12.99
C PRO A 45 14.03 2.90 -12.34
N TYR A 46 15.01 2.60 -13.17
CA TYR A 46 16.39 2.31 -12.77
C TYR A 46 17.33 3.42 -13.23
N ASN A 47 18.25 3.78 -12.33
CA ASN A 47 19.38 4.64 -12.63
C ASN A 47 20.68 3.89 -12.31
N ILE A 48 21.33 3.36 -13.34
CA ILE A 48 22.64 2.67 -13.24
C ILE A 48 22.55 1.49 -12.26
N GLY A 49 21.65 0.55 -12.56
CA GLY A 49 21.45 -0.69 -11.82
C GLY A 49 20.66 -0.54 -10.52
N GLU A 50 20.37 0.69 -10.09
CA GLU A 50 19.60 0.95 -8.87
C GLU A 50 18.19 1.45 -9.18
N LEU A 51 17.18 0.84 -8.55
CA LEU A 51 15.81 1.33 -8.57
C LEU A 51 15.76 2.72 -7.92
N HIS A 52 15.36 3.72 -8.69
CA HIS A 52 15.40 5.12 -8.32
C HIS A 52 14.30 5.89 -9.06
N GLY A 53 13.38 6.49 -8.31
CA GLY A 53 12.18 7.13 -8.86
C GLY A 53 10.91 6.49 -8.32
N ILE A 54 9.80 6.60 -9.05
CA ILE A 54 8.51 6.05 -8.63
C ILE A 54 8.25 4.77 -9.42
N ALA A 55 8.28 3.62 -8.76
CA ALA A 55 7.79 2.37 -9.33
C ALA A 55 6.25 2.36 -9.29
N ARG A 56 5.61 1.87 -10.35
CA ARG A 56 4.15 1.79 -10.45
C ARG A 56 3.70 0.39 -10.85
N SER A 57 2.53 0.01 -10.39
CA SER A 57 1.82 -1.17 -10.90
C SER A 57 0.37 -0.84 -11.19
N TYR A 58 -0.25 -1.63 -12.06
CA TYR A 58 -1.58 -1.36 -12.61
C TYR A 58 -2.52 -2.54 -12.40
N TYR A 59 -3.82 -2.25 -12.39
CA TYR A 59 -4.87 -3.24 -12.52
C TYR A 59 -5.05 -3.66 -13.99
N LYS A 60 -5.76 -4.76 -14.22
CA LYS A 60 -6.07 -5.25 -15.58
C LYS A 60 -6.85 -4.24 -16.42
N ASN A 61 -7.60 -3.35 -15.79
CA ASN A 61 -8.31 -2.26 -16.46
C ASN A 61 -7.41 -1.05 -16.81
N GLY A 62 -6.10 -1.11 -16.51
CA GLY A 62 -5.13 -0.05 -16.75
C GLY A 62 -5.07 1.03 -15.65
N ASN A 63 -5.96 1.00 -14.65
CA ASN A 63 -5.90 1.95 -13.56
C ASN A 63 -4.68 1.70 -12.67
N LEU A 64 -4.09 2.78 -12.16
CA LEU A 64 -2.97 2.71 -11.22
C LEU A 64 -3.40 1.93 -9.97
N LYS A 65 -2.64 0.91 -9.61
CA LYS A 65 -2.84 0.07 -8.43
C LYS A 65 -1.97 0.52 -7.27
N MET A 66 -0.70 0.83 -7.56
CA MET A 66 0.25 1.23 -6.53
C MET A 66 1.33 2.15 -7.10
N GLU A 67 1.81 3.08 -6.28
CA GLU A 67 3.04 3.84 -6.54
C GLU A 67 3.96 3.80 -5.31
N ILE A 68 5.23 3.47 -5.54
CA ILE A 68 6.23 3.35 -4.48
C ILE A 68 7.45 4.18 -4.84
N PRO A 69 7.75 5.25 -4.09
CA PRO A 69 8.98 6.01 -4.27
C PRO A 69 10.20 5.22 -3.78
N PHE A 70 11.21 5.09 -4.64
CA PHE A 70 12.49 4.47 -4.36
C PHE A 70 13.64 5.47 -4.50
N LYS A 71 14.63 5.33 -3.63
CA LYS A 71 15.93 5.98 -3.71
C LYS A 71 17.02 4.95 -3.42
N ASN A 72 17.80 4.61 -4.44
CA ASN A 72 18.93 3.68 -4.37
C ASN A 72 18.48 2.31 -3.82
N ASN A 73 17.51 1.68 -4.50
CA ASN A 73 16.89 0.40 -4.14
C ASN A 73 16.05 0.39 -2.86
N LYS A 74 15.92 1.51 -2.14
CA LYS A 74 15.16 1.59 -0.89
C LYS A 74 13.89 2.43 -1.02
N LYS A 75 12.77 1.98 -0.45
CA LYS A 75 11.55 2.78 -0.34
C LYS A 75 11.85 4.06 0.45
N GLN A 76 11.52 5.21 -0.13
CA GLN A 76 11.84 6.52 0.42
C GLN A 76 10.80 7.55 -0.01
N GLY A 77 9.79 7.78 0.83
CA GLY A 77 8.69 8.69 0.56
C GLY A 77 7.34 8.06 0.87
N MET A 78 6.27 8.64 0.31
CA MET A 78 4.91 8.16 0.53
C MET A 78 4.56 7.10 -0.52
N SER A 79 4.43 5.84 -0.09
CA SER A 79 3.79 4.80 -0.91
C SER A 79 2.28 5.02 -0.91
N LYS A 80 1.65 4.85 -2.08
CA LYS A 80 0.20 4.93 -2.19
C LYS A 80 -0.34 3.70 -2.92
N GLY A 81 -1.48 3.22 -2.44
CA GLY A 81 -2.28 2.22 -3.14
C GLY A 81 -3.66 2.76 -3.46
N TYR A 82 -4.25 2.25 -4.51
CA TYR A 82 -5.52 2.71 -5.06
C TYR A 82 -6.47 1.53 -5.22
N TYR A 83 -7.76 1.79 -5.09
CA TYR A 83 -8.81 0.87 -5.51
C TYR A 83 -8.81 0.71 -7.04
N GLU A 84 -9.42 -0.35 -7.55
CA GLU A 84 -9.57 -0.57 -8.99
C GLU A 84 -10.38 0.52 -9.69
N SER A 85 -11.21 1.27 -8.95
CA SER A 85 -11.88 2.49 -9.41
C SER A 85 -10.94 3.70 -9.59
N GLY A 86 -9.65 3.58 -9.23
CA GLY A 86 -8.66 4.65 -9.27
C GLY A 86 -8.63 5.55 -8.03
N LYS A 87 -9.52 5.31 -7.05
CA LYS A 87 -9.57 6.10 -5.82
C LYS A 87 -8.50 5.67 -4.83
N LEU A 88 -7.94 6.64 -4.09
CA LEU A 88 -6.91 6.37 -3.10
C LEU A 88 -7.42 5.42 -2.01
N GLN A 89 -6.68 4.34 -1.75
CA GLN A 89 -6.99 3.33 -0.76
C GLN A 89 -6.13 3.49 0.50
N TYR A 90 -4.84 3.76 0.33
CA TYR A 90 -3.93 3.98 1.46
C TYR A 90 -2.73 4.85 1.12
N GLU A 91 -2.14 5.41 2.18
CA GLU A 91 -0.88 6.14 2.16
C GLU A 91 0.03 5.59 3.28
N MET A 92 1.27 5.23 2.95
CA MET A 92 2.24 4.65 3.88
C MET A 92 3.60 5.37 3.77
N PRO A 93 4.05 6.07 4.82
CA PRO A 93 5.32 6.80 4.79
C PRO A 93 6.52 5.89 5.07
N TYR A 94 7.41 5.77 4.08
CA TYR A 94 8.64 5.00 4.19
C TYR A 94 9.88 5.88 4.27
N LYS A 95 10.84 5.48 5.10
CA LYS A 95 12.18 6.06 5.19
C LYS A 95 13.21 4.94 5.20
N LYS A 96 13.94 4.77 4.11
CA LYS A 96 14.93 3.69 3.91
C LYS A 96 14.33 2.31 4.22
N ASP A 97 13.25 1.97 3.52
CA ASP A 97 12.47 0.73 3.67
C ASP A 97 11.63 0.60 4.94
N ILE A 98 11.83 1.46 5.94
CA ILE A 98 11.13 1.39 7.22
C ILE A 98 9.87 2.27 7.18
N LEU A 99 8.71 1.69 7.46
CA LEU A 99 7.46 2.41 7.67
C LEU A 99 7.55 3.23 8.96
N GLN A 100 7.52 4.55 8.82
CA GLN A 100 7.63 5.47 9.95
C GLN A 100 6.83 6.75 9.68
N GLY A 101 5.92 7.09 10.59
CA GLY A 101 5.03 8.23 10.47
C GLY A 101 3.57 7.82 10.63
N ILE A 102 2.65 8.49 9.95
CA ILE A 102 1.22 8.17 10.01
C ILE A 102 0.81 7.45 8.72
N ALA A 103 0.49 6.17 8.83
CA ALA A 103 -0.20 5.44 7.78
C ALA A 103 -1.68 5.85 7.77
N LYS A 104 -2.27 5.94 6.58
CA LYS A 104 -3.69 6.26 6.41
C LYS A 104 -4.35 5.24 5.50
N GLY A 105 -5.57 4.85 5.85
CA GLY A 105 -6.46 4.09 4.99
C GLY A 105 -7.71 4.93 4.67
N TYR A 106 -8.29 4.70 3.51
CA TYR A 106 -9.47 5.40 3.02
C TYR A 106 -10.52 4.39 2.59
N TYR A 107 -11.79 4.78 2.67
CA TYR A 107 -12.88 4.09 2.01
C TYR A 107 -12.93 4.49 0.53
N GLU A 108 -13.59 3.68 -0.28
CA GLU A 108 -13.78 3.96 -1.71
C GLU A 108 -14.68 5.18 -1.99
N ASN A 109 -15.36 5.74 -0.99
CA ASN A 109 -16.01 7.05 -1.15
C ASN A 109 -15.05 8.23 -0.93
N GLY A 110 -13.77 7.96 -0.62
CA GLY A 110 -12.73 8.95 -0.35
C GLY A 110 -12.62 9.36 1.12
N ASN A 111 -13.57 8.96 1.97
CA ASN A 111 -13.51 9.30 3.38
C ASN A 111 -12.40 8.50 4.08
N LEU A 112 -11.76 9.15 5.05
CA LEU A 112 -10.74 8.53 5.86
C LEU A 112 -11.34 7.34 6.61
N LYS A 113 -10.66 6.20 6.58
CA LYS A 113 -11.02 4.97 7.30
C LYS A 113 -10.17 4.79 8.55
N ALA A 114 -8.88 5.07 8.45
CA ALA A 114 -7.93 4.90 9.54
C ALA A 114 -6.77 5.92 9.48
N LYS A 115 -6.26 6.29 10.66
CA LYS A 115 -4.96 6.95 10.86
C LYS A 115 -4.20 6.17 11.93
N THR A 116 -3.09 5.55 11.54
CA THR A 116 -2.30 4.68 12.41
C THR A 116 -0.88 5.23 12.50
N PRO A 117 -0.41 5.66 13.69
CA PRO A 117 0.99 6.00 13.85
C PRO A 117 1.83 4.72 13.84
N CYS A 118 2.91 4.74 13.07
CA CYS A 118 3.83 3.64 12.85
C CYS A 118 5.26 4.07 13.16
N LYS A 119 6.02 3.15 13.76
CA LYS A 119 7.43 3.29 14.06
C LYS A 119 8.10 1.93 13.88
N ASP A 120 9.22 1.91 13.17
CA ASP A 120 10.03 0.70 12.94
C ASP A 120 9.19 -0.47 12.41
N ASP A 121 8.37 -0.17 11.40
CA ASP A 121 7.44 -1.10 10.74
C ASP A 121 6.22 -1.56 11.54
N LYS A 122 6.07 -1.07 12.77
CA LYS A 122 4.97 -1.46 13.68
C LYS A 122 4.02 -0.32 13.98
N ALA A 123 2.75 -0.63 14.23
CA ALA A 123 1.79 0.30 14.82
C ALA A 123 2.20 0.64 16.27
N GLN A 124 2.28 1.93 16.57
CA GLN A 124 2.68 2.43 17.88
C GLN A 124 1.96 3.73 18.24
N GLY A 125 1.24 3.73 19.36
CA GLY A 125 0.45 4.87 19.82
C GLY A 125 -1.02 4.78 19.42
N ILE A 126 -1.71 5.92 19.42
CA ILE A 126 -3.18 5.95 19.26
C ILE A 126 -3.55 5.99 17.78
N ALA A 127 -4.04 4.87 17.28
CA ALA A 127 -4.75 4.79 16.00
C ALA A 127 -6.18 5.32 16.14
N ARG A 128 -6.69 5.95 15.08
CA ARG A 128 -8.06 6.47 15.00
C ARG A 128 -8.77 5.86 13.80
N PHE A 129 -9.99 5.40 14.02
CA PHE A 129 -10.82 4.79 12.97
C PHE A 129 -12.14 5.54 12.84
N TYR A 130 -12.64 5.55 11.62
CA TYR A 130 -13.77 6.37 11.21
C TYR A 130 -14.75 5.51 10.42
N ASN A 131 -16.03 5.88 10.43
CA ASN A 131 -17.04 5.23 9.60
C ASN A 131 -17.02 5.79 8.16
N LYS A 132 -17.86 5.24 7.27
CA LYS A 132 -17.99 5.71 5.89
C LYS A 132 -18.49 7.16 5.77
N ASN A 133 -19.12 7.72 6.79
CA ASN A 133 -19.57 9.12 6.81
C ASN A 133 -18.45 10.10 7.22
N GLY A 134 -17.33 9.59 7.74
CA GLY A 134 -16.20 10.38 8.21
C GLY A 134 -16.20 10.64 9.72
N ASP A 135 -17.18 10.11 10.47
CA ASP A 135 -17.23 10.27 11.92
C ASP A 135 -16.22 9.32 12.58
N MET A 136 -15.49 9.81 13.58
CA MET A 136 -14.60 8.97 14.38
C MET A 136 -15.44 8.04 15.26
N ILE A 137 -15.19 6.74 15.12
CA ILE A 137 -15.96 5.70 15.83
C ILE A 137 -15.15 5.04 16.95
N MET A 138 -13.82 4.94 16.80
CA MET A 138 -12.99 4.34 17.83
C MET A 138 -11.55 4.83 17.80
N LYS A 139 -10.89 4.69 18.95
CA LYS A 139 -9.46 4.81 19.14
C LYS A 139 -8.90 3.47 19.60
N VAL A 140 -7.74 3.09 19.09
CA VAL A 140 -7.01 1.88 19.53
C VAL A 140 -5.61 2.29 19.91
N LEU A 141 -5.18 1.96 21.12
CA LEU A 141 -3.81 2.16 21.57
C LEU A 141 -2.98 0.94 21.19
N TYR A 142 -1.97 1.12 20.35
CA TYR A 142 -1.03 0.09 19.96
C TYR A 142 0.32 0.25 20.66
N LYS A 143 0.96 -0.88 20.96
CA LYS A 143 2.37 -0.97 21.32
C LYS A 143 2.97 -2.16 20.59
N ASP A 144 3.91 -1.91 19.67
CA ASP A 144 4.58 -2.95 18.88
C ASP A 144 3.57 -3.90 18.18
N ASP A 145 2.58 -3.32 17.50
CA ASP A 145 1.43 -3.99 16.85
C ASP A 145 0.38 -4.61 17.79
N GLU A 146 0.66 -4.70 19.09
CA GLU A 146 -0.30 -5.25 20.07
C GLU A 146 -1.33 -4.21 20.51
N ILE A 147 -2.61 -4.58 20.46
CA ILE A 147 -3.72 -3.78 20.99
C ILE A 147 -3.62 -3.74 22.52
N GLN A 148 -3.43 -2.55 23.07
CA GLN A 148 -3.41 -2.31 24.51
C GLN A 148 -4.79 -1.94 25.04
N SER A 149 -5.54 -1.14 24.28
CA SER A 149 -6.92 -0.78 24.62
C SER A 149 -7.70 -0.31 23.40
N ILE A 150 -9.02 -0.44 23.48
CA ILE A 150 -9.96 0.05 22.49
C ILE A 150 -10.96 0.97 23.19
N THR A 151 -11.25 2.14 22.60
CA THR A 151 -12.21 3.11 23.13
C THR A 151 -13.18 3.53 22.03
N CYS A 152 -14.46 3.20 22.20
CA CYS A 152 -15.53 3.58 21.29
C CYS A 152 -16.06 4.99 21.62
N THR A 153 -16.36 5.78 20.60
CA THR A 153 -16.86 7.15 20.79
C THR A 153 -18.30 7.23 21.29
N ASN A 154 -19.09 6.18 21.08
CA ASN A 154 -20.46 6.06 21.57
C ASN A 154 -20.54 5.59 23.05
N GLY A 155 -19.41 5.42 23.73
CA GLY A 155 -19.33 4.95 25.12
C GLY A 155 -19.59 3.45 25.32
N LYS A 156 -19.95 2.71 24.26
CA LYS A 156 -20.15 1.26 24.34
C LYS A 156 -18.82 0.53 24.43
N GLN A 157 -18.82 -0.67 25.02
CA GLN A 157 -17.64 -1.51 25.14
C GLN A 157 -17.86 -2.81 24.38
N PHE A 158 -16.78 -3.34 23.78
CA PHE A 158 -16.83 -4.67 23.18
C PHE A 158 -16.92 -5.72 24.28
N THR A 159 -17.80 -6.70 24.09
CA THR A 159 -17.84 -7.89 24.95
C THR A 159 -16.61 -8.76 24.72
N SER A 160 -16.31 -9.68 25.65
CA SER A 160 -15.21 -10.64 25.48
C SER A 160 -15.35 -11.49 24.21
N GLU A 161 -16.57 -11.82 23.81
CA GLU A 161 -16.87 -12.54 22.57
C GLU A 161 -16.56 -11.71 21.32
N GLN A 162 -16.96 -10.43 21.32
CA GLN A 162 -16.63 -9.51 20.23
C GLN A 162 -15.13 -9.28 20.11
N LEU A 163 -14.41 -9.18 21.23
CA LEU A 163 -12.95 -9.06 21.23
C LEU A 163 -12.27 -10.32 20.68
N ALA A 164 -12.74 -11.52 21.05
CA ALA A 164 -12.23 -12.77 20.49
C ALA A 164 -12.46 -12.83 18.97
N ARG A 165 -13.65 -12.42 18.51
CA ARG A 165 -13.97 -12.33 17.08
C ARG A 165 -13.03 -11.38 16.34
N ILE A 166 -12.74 -10.21 16.92
CA ILE A 166 -11.75 -9.27 16.36
C ILE A 166 -10.36 -9.91 16.26
N GLN A 167 -9.91 -10.61 17.29
CA GLN A 167 -8.57 -11.24 17.33
C GLN A 167 -8.39 -12.41 16.35
N HIS A 168 -9.48 -13.06 15.95
CA HIS A 168 -9.45 -14.17 14.99
C HIS A 168 -9.76 -13.75 13.56
N ALA A 169 -10.07 -12.47 13.33
CA ALA A 169 -10.39 -11.97 12.00
C ALA A 169 -9.13 -11.80 11.13
N ASN A 170 -9.25 -12.10 9.84
CA ASN A 170 -8.18 -11.80 8.88
C ASN A 170 -7.84 -10.30 8.80
N ASN A 171 -8.80 -9.44 9.15
CA ASN A 171 -8.61 -8.01 9.24
C ASN A 171 -9.29 -7.46 10.51
N HIS A 172 -8.54 -7.41 11.60
CA HIS A 172 -9.03 -6.96 12.92
C HIS A 172 -9.75 -5.61 12.86
N ILE A 173 -9.30 -4.69 12.00
CA ILE A 173 -9.85 -3.34 11.90
C ILE A 173 -11.24 -3.36 11.26
N ASP A 174 -11.38 -4.06 10.13
CA ASP A 174 -12.64 -4.13 9.41
C ASP A 174 -13.70 -4.85 10.25
N GLU A 175 -13.28 -5.89 10.96
CA GLU A 175 -14.11 -6.59 11.92
C GLU A 175 -14.57 -5.69 13.07
N ALA A 176 -13.64 -4.94 13.68
CA ALA A 176 -13.97 -4.04 14.77
C ALA A 176 -14.94 -2.93 14.32
N ILE A 177 -14.74 -2.38 13.12
CA ILE A 177 -15.63 -1.38 12.52
C ILE A 177 -17.01 -1.97 12.28
N GLN A 178 -17.09 -3.20 11.77
CA GLN A 178 -18.37 -3.88 11.55
C GLN A 178 -19.12 -4.05 12.86
N ILE A 179 -18.48 -4.62 13.88
CA ILE A 179 -19.10 -4.82 15.19
C ILE A 179 -19.53 -3.49 15.81
N TYR A 180 -18.71 -2.43 15.69
CA TYR A 180 -19.09 -1.09 16.18
C TYR A 180 -20.39 -0.59 15.55
N ASN A 181 -20.62 -0.82 14.25
CA ASN A 181 -21.83 -0.36 13.59
C ASN A 181 -23.08 -1.15 14.01
N GLU A 182 -22.91 -2.33 14.61
CA GLU A 182 -23.99 -3.16 15.15
C GLU A 182 -24.29 -2.85 16.63
N LEU A 183 -23.40 -2.13 17.32
CA LEU A 183 -23.54 -1.75 18.73
C LEU A 183 -24.61 -0.67 18.93
#